data_AF-A0A9J5ZE75-F1
#
_entry.id   AF-A0A9J5ZE75-F1
#
_cell.length_a   1.000
_cell.length_b   1.000
_cell.length_c   1.000
_cell.angle_alpha   90.00
_cell.angle_beta   90.00
_cell.angle_gamma   90.00
#
_symmetry.space_group_name_H-M   'P 1'
#
loop_
_entity.id
_entity.type
_entity.pdbx_description
1 polymer ?
#
loop_
_entity_poly.entity_id
_entity_poly.type
_entity_poly.pdbx_seq_one_letter_code
_entity_poly.pdbx_strand_id
1 'polypeptide(L)'
;MVPKEVVIPNQASGHSASRLEATIPGIIKRAFVALTPLRASIDSLTAIVEVCERGQGVTDVVITLKADITGLRKDVDQLKSTTFTSVFWMVQIPDYPSTDISPCYVAPPTTTGDEIRADVKSEAETDGEYLGVREEAFYEDLVDLEGTTYRTARQASLRNTSMMSSSGAKDYVIPGTDPQNES
;
A
#
# COMPACT_ATOMS: atom_id res chain seq x y z
N MET A 1 -60.73 -33.81 -26.59
CA MET A 1 -59.75 -34.22 -25.55
C MET A 1 -58.52 -33.37 -25.79
N VAL A 2 -58.34 -32.30 -25.01
CA VAL A 2 -57.30 -31.28 -25.24
C VAL A 2 -56.13 -31.58 -24.32
N PRO A 3 -54.87 -31.63 -24.82
CA PRO A 3 -53.71 -31.91 -23.97
C PRO A 3 -53.47 -30.74 -23.02
N LYS A 4 -53.29 -31.05 -21.72
CA LYS A 4 -52.88 -30.10 -20.70
C LYS A 4 -51.41 -29.75 -20.93
N GLU A 5 -51.12 -28.50 -21.25
CA GLU A 5 -49.76 -27.97 -21.21
C GLU A 5 -49.23 -28.02 -19.78
N VAL A 6 -48.10 -28.70 -19.61
CA VAL A 6 -47.32 -28.72 -18.37
C VAL A 6 -46.46 -27.47 -18.38
N VAL A 7 -46.88 -26.46 -17.62
CA VAL A 7 -46.08 -25.25 -17.38
C VAL A 7 -44.95 -25.63 -16.42
N ILE A 8 -43.72 -25.67 -16.93
CA ILE A 8 -42.51 -25.86 -16.13
C ILE A 8 -42.07 -24.48 -15.61
N PRO A 9 -42.03 -24.24 -14.28
CA PRO A 9 -41.56 -22.98 -13.74
C PRO A 9 -40.05 -22.85 -13.95
N ASN A 10 -39.66 -21.83 -14.72
CA ASN A 10 -38.29 -21.47 -14.99
C ASN A 10 -37.69 -20.81 -13.73
N GLN A 11 -36.98 -21.59 -12.91
CA GLN A 11 -36.25 -21.10 -11.74
C GLN A 11 -35.02 -20.30 -12.21
N ALA A 12 -35.21 -19.00 -12.41
CA ALA A 12 -34.12 -18.06 -12.66
C ALA A 12 -33.22 -17.97 -11.42
N SER A 13 -32.07 -18.64 -11.48
CA SER A 13 -30.99 -18.58 -10.51
C SER A 13 -30.36 -17.17 -10.48
N GLY A 14 -30.95 -16.26 -9.71
CA GLY A 14 -30.51 -14.86 -9.54
C GLY A 14 -29.65 -14.58 -8.31
N HIS A 15 -29.00 -15.58 -7.70
CA HIS A 15 -28.32 -15.41 -6.39
C HIS A 15 -26.79 -15.19 -6.44
N SER A 16 -26.16 -15.13 -7.61
CA SER A 16 -24.69 -15.08 -7.71
C SER A 16 -24.08 -13.69 -7.87
N ALA A 17 -24.87 -12.62 -8.08
CA ALA A 17 -24.32 -11.27 -8.31
C ALA A 17 -23.97 -10.51 -7.01
N SER A 18 -24.67 -10.75 -5.91
CA SER A 18 -24.58 -9.94 -4.69
C SER A 18 -23.33 -10.18 -3.83
N ARG A 19 -22.62 -11.31 -3.99
CA ARG A 19 -21.39 -11.60 -3.22
C ARG A 19 -20.15 -10.88 -3.73
N LEU A 20 -20.05 -10.62 -5.04
CA LEU A 20 -18.89 -9.93 -5.62
C LEU A 20 -18.92 -8.43 -5.29
N GLU A 21 -20.11 -7.83 -5.37
CA GLU A 21 -20.38 -6.42 -5.04
C GLU A 21 -19.98 -6.06 -3.60
N ALA A 22 -20.21 -6.96 -2.64
CA ALA A 22 -19.82 -6.74 -1.23
C ALA A 22 -18.31 -6.98 -0.97
N THR A 23 -17.63 -7.75 -1.82
CA THR A 23 -16.22 -8.13 -1.60
C THR A 23 -15.25 -7.03 -2.04
N ILE A 24 -15.57 -6.30 -3.10
CA ILE A 24 -14.71 -5.26 -3.68
C ILE A 24 -14.40 -4.13 -2.68
N PRO A 25 -15.38 -3.52 -1.97
CA PRO A 25 -15.11 -2.49 -0.97
C PRO A 25 -14.24 -3.00 0.18
N GLY A 26 -14.41 -4.26 0.58
CA GLY A 26 -13.64 -4.89 1.65
C GLY A 26 -12.15 -5.04 1.31
N ILE A 27 -11.83 -5.46 0.09
CA ILE A 27 -10.45 -5.58 -0.38
C ILE A 27 -9.77 -4.20 -0.42
N ILE A 28 -10.47 -3.18 -0.93
CA ILE A 28 -9.95 -1.82 -1.04
C ILE A 28 -9.66 -1.24 0.35
N LYS A 29 -10.56 -1.44 1.31
CA LYS A 29 -10.36 -0.98 2.69
C LYS A 29 -9.13 -1.62 3.33
N ARG A 30 -8.90 -2.92 3.11
CA ARG A 30 -7.71 -3.62 3.62
C ARG A 30 -6.41 -3.10 2.99
N ALA A 31 -6.39 -2.90 1.67
CA ALA A 31 -5.23 -2.30 0.99
C ALA A 31 -4.89 -0.91 1.55
N PHE A 32 -5.91 -0.11 1.89
CA PHE A 32 -5.71 1.20 2.48
C PHE A 32 -5.11 1.16 3.88
N VAL A 33 -5.55 0.23 4.72
CA VAL A 33 -4.95 0.01 6.05
C VAL A 33 -3.46 -0.33 5.91
N ALA A 34 -3.09 -1.13 4.91
CA ALA A 34 -1.70 -1.50 4.64
C ALA A 34 -0.81 -0.33 4.13
N LEU A 35 -1.39 0.76 3.59
CA LEU A 35 -0.62 1.96 3.19
C LEU A 35 -0.18 2.83 4.38
N THR A 36 -0.80 2.67 5.56
CA THR A 36 -0.46 3.49 6.74
C THR A 36 0.96 3.20 7.25
N PRO A 37 1.36 1.93 7.45
CA PRO A 37 2.75 1.59 7.79
C PRO A 37 3.76 2.11 6.74
N LEU A 38 3.45 1.99 5.45
CA LEU A 38 4.34 2.44 4.38
C LEU A 38 4.66 3.94 4.47
N ARG A 39 3.66 4.77 4.75
CA ARG A 39 3.85 6.21 4.95
C ARG A 39 4.74 6.51 6.15
N ALA A 40 4.54 5.81 7.27
CA ALA A 40 5.39 5.96 8.45
C ALA A 40 6.86 5.58 8.16
N SER A 41 7.08 4.52 7.37
CA SER A 41 8.42 4.13 6.93
C SER A 41 9.08 5.19 6.04
N ILE A 42 8.33 5.83 5.14
CA ILE A 42 8.84 6.94 4.30
C ILE A 42 9.24 8.14 5.17
N ASP A 43 8.42 8.51 6.16
CA ASP A 43 8.71 9.60 7.08
C ASP A 43 9.95 9.29 7.95
N SER A 44 10.07 8.03 8.41
CA SER A 44 11.26 7.56 9.14
C SER A 44 12.53 7.61 8.28
N LEU A 45 12.46 7.14 7.04
CA LEU A 45 13.57 7.18 6.09
C LEU A 45 13.99 8.63 5.79
N THR A 46 13.03 9.54 5.66
CA THR A 46 13.28 10.98 5.50
C THR A 46 14.11 11.51 6.68
N ALA A 47 13.71 11.20 7.92
CA ALA A 47 14.44 11.63 9.12
C ALA A 47 15.86 11.06 9.18
N ILE A 48 16.06 9.79 8.77
CA ILE A 48 17.39 9.17 8.72
C ILE A 48 18.27 9.89 7.70
N VAL A 49 17.75 10.18 6.50
CA VAL A 49 18.49 10.91 5.46
C VAL A 49 18.90 12.30 5.94
N GLU A 50 18.03 13.02 6.66
CA GLU A 50 18.38 14.32 7.26
C GLU A 50 19.47 14.21 8.33
N VAL A 51 19.47 13.16 9.14
CA VAL A 51 20.56 12.90 10.11
C VAL A 51 21.87 12.61 9.38
N CYS A 52 21.84 11.79 8.33
CA CYS A 52 23.02 11.48 7.52
C CYS A 52 23.59 12.72 6.82
N GLU A 53 22.73 13.56 6.25
CA GLU A 53 23.10 14.83 5.59
C GLU A 53 23.87 15.77 6.55
N ARG A 54 23.45 15.82 7.82
CA ARG A 54 24.13 16.60 8.87
C ARG A 54 25.48 16.02 9.27
N GLY A 55 25.63 14.69 9.28
CA GLY A 55 26.84 14.01 9.75
C GLY A 55 27.94 13.87 8.70
N GLN A 56 27.56 13.60 7.45
CA GLN A 56 28.48 13.29 6.34
C GLN A 56 28.60 14.44 5.33
N GLY A 57 27.76 15.47 5.46
CA GLY A 57 27.61 16.53 4.47
C GLY A 57 26.68 16.12 3.32
N VAL A 58 26.44 17.06 2.43
CA VAL A 58 25.61 16.85 1.24
C VAL A 58 26.43 16.09 0.21
N THR A 59 26.12 14.81 0.03
CA THR A 59 26.69 13.97 -1.03
C THR A 59 25.68 13.77 -2.15
N ASP A 60 26.16 13.50 -3.37
CA ASP A 60 25.28 13.24 -4.52
C ASP A 60 24.31 12.08 -4.24
N VAL A 61 24.77 11.05 -3.52
CA VAL A 61 23.93 9.90 -3.11
C VAL A 61 22.79 10.32 -2.20
N VAL A 62 23.06 11.19 -1.21
CA VAL A 62 22.03 11.71 -0.29
C VAL A 62 21.03 12.58 -1.05
N ILE A 63 21.48 13.38 -2.03
CA ILE A 63 20.60 14.19 -2.88
C ILE A 63 19.68 13.29 -3.72
N THR A 64 20.24 12.29 -4.41
CA THR A 64 19.45 11.35 -5.23
C THR A 64 18.44 10.59 -4.37
N LEU A 65 18.87 10.03 -3.25
CA LEU A 65 17.97 9.32 -2.33
C LEU A 65 16.84 10.20 -1.81
N LYS A 66 17.12 11.47 -1.49
CA LYS A 66 16.11 12.43 -1.04
C LYS A 66 15.09 12.75 -2.14
N ALA A 67 15.54 12.85 -3.38
CA ALA A 67 14.66 13.00 -4.55
C ALA A 67 13.77 11.77 -4.74
N ASP A 68 14.32 10.57 -4.62
CA ASP A 68 13.59 9.30 -4.74
C ASP A 68 12.53 9.16 -3.63
N ILE A 69 12.86 9.47 -2.38
CA ILE A 69 11.90 9.51 -1.25
C ILE A 69 10.77 10.49 -1.53
N THR A 70 11.09 11.67 -2.08
CA THR A 70 10.09 12.67 -2.46
C THR A 70 9.18 12.17 -3.57
N GLY A 71 9.73 11.45 -4.55
CA GLY A 71 8.97 10.77 -5.61
C GLY A 71 8.03 9.72 -5.03
N LEU A 72 8.55 8.81 -4.21
CA LEU A 72 7.79 7.74 -3.57
C LEU A 72 6.63 8.29 -2.72
N ARG A 73 6.85 9.39 -1.98
CA ARG A 73 5.80 10.06 -1.22
C ARG A 73 4.67 10.56 -2.11
N LYS A 74 4.99 11.15 -3.27
CA LYS A 74 4.00 11.59 -4.26
C LYS A 74 3.21 10.41 -4.80
N ASP A 75 3.88 9.30 -5.11
CA ASP A 75 3.22 8.11 -5.66
C ASP A 75 2.24 7.50 -4.65
N VAL A 76 2.62 7.42 -3.36
CA VAL A 76 1.72 6.95 -2.29
C VAL A 76 0.51 7.89 -2.12
N ASP A 77 0.72 9.21 -2.18
CA ASP A 77 -0.37 10.20 -2.09
C ASP A 77 -1.29 10.14 -3.32
N GLN A 78 -0.75 9.92 -4.52
CA GLN A 78 -1.52 9.73 -5.76
C GLN A 78 -2.31 8.43 -5.75
N LEU A 79 -1.72 7.33 -5.27
CA LEU A 79 -2.38 6.03 -5.13
C LEU A 79 -3.60 6.16 -4.23
N LYS A 80 -3.42 6.84 -3.09
CA LYS A 80 -4.52 7.16 -2.17
C LYS A 80 -5.61 7.96 -2.87
N SER A 81 -5.27 9.06 -3.54
CA SER A 81 -6.25 9.93 -4.23
C SER A 81 -7.03 9.21 -5.34
N THR A 82 -6.34 8.42 -6.17
CA THR A 82 -6.92 7.72 -7.32
C THR A 82 -7.94 6.67 -6.87
N THR A 83 -7.61 5.86 -5.87
CA THR A 83 -8.51 4.82 -5.36
C THR A 83 -9.76 5.42 -4.72
N PHE A 84 -9.66 6.53 -3.96
CA PHE A 84 -10.83 7.20 -3.38
C PHE A 84 -11.77 7.77 -4.45
N THR A 85 -11.18 8.45 -5.44
CA THR A 85 -11.96 9.10 -6.49
C THR A 85 -12.68 8.05 -7.35
N SER A 86 -11.97 6.99 -7.77
CA SER A 86 -12.56 5.93 -8.60
C SER A 86 -13.67 5.15 -7.90
N VAL A 87 -13.53 4.85 -6.61
CA VAL A 87 -14.55 4.12 -5.85
C VAL A 87 -15.81 4.97 -5.64
N PHE A 88 -15.64 6.28 -5.44
CA PHE A 88 -16.78 7.20 -5.34
C PHE A 88 -17.55 7.28 -6.67
N TRP A 89 -16.85 7.33 -7.80
CA TRP A 89 -17.47 7.35 -9.13
C TRP A 89 -18.21 6.05 -9.50
N MET A 90 -17.83 4.91 -8.93
CA MET A 90 -18.51 3.63 -9.19
C MET A 90 -19.78 3.43 -8.34
N VAL A 91 -19.88 4.10 -7.19
CA VAL A 91 -21.06 4.03 -6.29
C VAL A 91 -22.10 5.08 -6.64
N GLN A 92 -21.72 6.17 -7.31
CA GLN A 92 -22.68 7.14 -7.82
C GLN A 92 -23.38 6.54 -9.04
N ILE A 93 -24.44 5.76 -8.78
CA ILE A 93 -25.41 5.34 -9.79
C ILE A 93 -25.79 6.63 -10.54
N PRO A 94 -25.52 6.74 -11.86
CA PRO A 94 -26.01 7.88 -12.60
C PRO A 94 -27.53 7.81 -12.48
N ASP A 95 -28.11 8.72 -11.69
CA ASP A 95 -29.48 9.15 -11.87
C ASP A 95 -29.54 9.69 -13.29
N TYR A 96 -29.71 8.79 -14.24
CA TYR A 96 -30.00 9.13 -15.61
C TYR A 96 -31.33 9.87 -15.50
N PRO A 97 -31.38 11.20 -15.72
CA PRO A 97 -32.66 11.88 -15.74
C PRO A 97 -33.41 11.22 -16.90
N SER A 98 -34.41 10.41 -16.57
CA SER A 98 -35.26 9.79 -17.56
C SER A 98 -35.92 10.93 -18.31
N THR A 99 -35.45 11.22 -19.52
CA THR A 99 -35.84 12.36 -20.36
C THR A 99 -37.24 12.17 -20.96
N ASP A 100 -38.21 11.65 -20.21
CA ASP A 100 -39.57 11.45 -20.71
C ASP A 100 -40.67 11.57 -19.65
N ILE A 101 -40.49 12.47 -18.68
CA ILE A 101 -41.63 13.01 -17.93
C ILE A 101 -41.94 14.41 -18.46
N SER A 102 -42.92 14.42 -19.35
CA SER A 102 -43.67 15.59 -19.80
C SER A 102 -44.02 16.52 -18.61
N PRO A 103 -43.87 17.85 -18.75
CA PRO A 103 -44.10 18.80 -17.66
C PRO A 103 -45.60 18.98 -17.41
N CYS A 104 -46.22 18.07 -16.65
CA CYS A 104 -47.45 18.40 -15.94
C CYS A 104 -47.08 19.16 -14.68
N TYR A 105 -47.26 20.48 -14.71
CA TYR A 105 -47.34 21.34 -13.53
C TYR A 105 -48.38 20.75 -12.55
N VAL A 106 -47.90 19.98 -11.57
CA VAL A 106 -48.70 19.55 -10.43
C VAL A 106 -48.46 20.56 -9.31
N ALA A 107 -49.54 21.25 -8.94
CA ALA A 107 -49.60 22.19 -7.84
C ALA A 107 -49.13 21.56 -6.51
N PRO A 108 -48.61 22.35 -5.55
CA PRO A 108 -48.09 21.81 -4.29
C PRO A 108 -49.20 21.09 -3.50
N PRO A 109 -49.03 19.81 -3.13
CA PRO A 109 -49.96 19.15 -2.23
C PRO A 109 -49.71 19.66 -0.81
N THR A 110 -50.67 20.40 -0.28
CA THR A 110 -50.87 20.57 1.16
C THR A 110 -51.34 19.24 1.75
N THR A 111 -50.45 18.53 2.44
CA THR A 111 -50.77 17.34 3.24
C THR A 111 -49.90 17.43 4.50
N THR A 112 -50.36 18.08 5.58
CA THR A 112 -51.30 17.59 6.61
C THR A 112 -50.91 16.18 7.06
N GLY A 113 -50.46 16.11 8.30
CA GLY A 113 -49.62 15.04 8.83
C GLY A 113 -50.24 13.65 8.83
N ASP A 114 -49.35 12.68 8.84
CA ASP A 114 -49.54 11.48 9.63
C ASP A 114 -48.19 11.01 10.17
N GLU A 115 -48.20 10.77 11.47
CA GLU A 115 -47.09 10.47 12.34
C GLU A 115 -47.03 8.95 12.49
N ILE A 116 -46.18 8.28 11.70
CA ILE A 116 -45.94 6.84 11.90
C ILE A 116 -44.50 6.63 12.33
N ARG A 117 -44.33 6.71 13.65
CA ARG A 117 -43.17 6.29 14.41
C ARG A 117 -43.08 4.76 14.36
N ALA A 118 -42.40 4.21 13.36
CA ALA A 118 -42.01 2.79 13.36
C ALA A 118 -40.63 2.65 13.98
N ASP A 119 -40.63 2.26 15.26
CA ASP A 119 -39.49 1.73 16.01
C ASP A 119 -39.01 0.43 15.36
N VAL A 120 -38.02 0.51 14.46
CA VAL A 120 -37.35 -0.68 13.93
C VAL A 120 -36.11 -0.91 14.78
N LYS A 121 -36.32 -1.75 15.81
CA LYS A 121 -35.30 -2.40 16.62
C LYS A 121 -34.41 -3.26 15.72
N SER A 122 -33.24 -2.76 15.33
CA SER A 122 -32.19 -3.57 14.72
C SER A 122 -31.49 -4.36 15.82
N GLU A 123 -31.89 -5.62 15.97
CA GLU A 123 -31.18 -6.57 16.81
C GLU A 123 -29.83 -6.89 16.17
N ALA A 124 -28.78 -6.64 16.94
CA ALA A 124 -27.42 -7.04 16.63
C ALA A 124 -27.32 -8.55 16.76
N GLU A 125 -26.91 -9.23 15.68
CA GLU A 125 -26.27 -10.53 15.81
C GLU A 125 -25.07 -10.56 14.86
N THR A 126 -23.91 -10.47 15.49
CA THR A 126 -22.59 -10.51 14.85
C THR A 126 -22.19 -11.97 14.82
N ASP A 127 -22.49 -12.66 13.72
CA ASP A 127 -21.93 -13.98 13.46
C ASP A 127 -20.55 -13.80 12.82
N GLY A 128 -19.57 -13.61 13.70
CA GLY A 128 -18.15 -13.63 13.39
C GLY A 128 -17.63 -15.06 13.45
N GLU A 129 -18.02 -15.91 12.52
CA GLU A 129 -17.40 -17.24 12.39
C GLU A 129 -16.20 -17.24 11.43
N TYR A 130 -15.01 -17.22 12.07
CA TYR A 130 -13.80 -17.96 11.68
C TYR A 130 -13.07 -17.59 10.37
N LEU A 131 -12.38 -16.44 10.38
CA LEU A 131 -11.11 -16.24 9.67
C LEU A 131 -9.98 -16.96 10.42
N GLY A 132 -10.10 -18.29 10.55
CA GLY A 132 -9.24 -19.11 11.38
C GLY A 132 -8.51 -20.20 10.59
N VAL A 133 -7.78 -19.86 9.52
CA VAL A 133 -6.79 -20.79 8.93
C VAL A 133 -5.58 -20.03 8.35
N ARG A 134 -4.49 -19.98 9.13
CA ARG A 134 -3.07 -19.83 8.76
C ARG A 134 -2.66 -18.61 7.91
N GLU A 135 -2.40 -17.49 8.58
CA GLU A 135 -1.50 -16.43 8.07
C GLU A 135 -0.38 -16.05 9.07
N GLU A 136 -0.20 -16.81 10.15
CA GLU A 136 0.85 -16.57 11.16
C GLU A 136 2.16 -17.33 10.87
N ALA A 137 2.10 -18.51 10.24
CA ALA A 137 3.29 -19.33 10.00
C ALA A 137 4.20 -18.81 8.89
N PHE A 138 3.77 -17.80 8.10
CA PHE A 138 4.57 -17.25 7.01
C PHE A 138 5.46 -16.07 7.47
N TYR A 139 5.20 -15.48 8.64
CA TYR A 139 5.99 -14.35 9.14
C TYR A 139 7.19 -14.78 9.98
N GLU A 140 7.15 -15.93 10.66
CA GLU A 140 8.33 -16.45 11.37
C GLU A 140 9.44 -16.88 10.39
N ASP A 141 9.11 -17.48 9.25
CA ASP A 141 10.10 -17.95 8.25
C ASP A 141 10.81 -16.79 7.52
N LEU A 142 10.15 -15.62 7.41
CA LEU A 142 10.75 -14.43 6.79
C LEU A 142 11.74 -13.69 7.71
N VAL A 143 11.52 -13.73 9.03
CA VAL A 143 12.45 -13.14 10.02
C VAL A 143 13.81 -13.84 9.98
N ASP A 144 13.84 -15.16 9.81
CA ASP A 144 15.08 -15.93 9.72
C ASP A 144 15.78 -15.76 8.34
N LEU A 145 15.02 -15.56 7.26
CA LEU A 145 15.57 -15.35 5.92
C LEU A 145 16.26 -13.98 5.76
N GLU A 146 15.71 -12.92 6.36
CA GLU A 146 16.32 -11.58 6.32
C GLU A 146 17.64 -11.53 7.10
N GLY A 147 17.70 -12.20 8.26
CA GLY A 147 18.91 -12.27 9.09
C GLY A 147 20.08 -13.00 8.40
N THR A 148 19.80 -14.08 7.66
CA THR A 148 20.84 -14.85 6.95
C THR A 148 21.39 -14.11 5.72
N THR A 149 20.53 -13.38 5.01
CA THR A 149 20.92 -12.59 3.84
C THR A 149 21.86 -11.44 4.23
N TYR A 150 21.53 -10.70 5.29
CA TYR A 150 22.38 -9.62 5.80
C TYR A 150 23.76 -10.12 6.27
N ARG A 151 23.81 -11.26 6.98
CA ARG A 151 25.07 -11.85 7.47
C ARG A 151 25.96 -12.33 6.32
N THR A 152 25.38 -12.92 5.29
CA THR A 152 26.08 -13.43 4.10
C THR A 152 26.67 -12.29 3.26
N ALA A 153 25.89 -11.23 3.02
CA ALA A 153 26.36 -10.05 2.28
C ALA A 153 27.54 -9.36 3.00
N ARG A 154 27.47 -9.26 4.34
CA ARG A 154 28.56 -8.69 5.16
C ARG A 154 29.84 -9.52 5.10
N GLN A 155 29.74 -10.86 5.14
CA GLN A 155 30.91 -11.74 5.00
C GLN A 155 31.52 -11.69 3.59
N ALA A 156 30.69 -11.63 2.54
CA ALA A 156 31.16 -11.48 1.17
C ALA A 156 31.92 -10.16 0.96
N SER A 157 31.42 -9.07 1.55
CA SER A 157 32.09 -7.76 1.54
C SER A 157 33.46 -7.81 2.22
N LEU A 158 33.55 -8.42 3.42
CA LEU A 158 34.81 -8.58 4.17
C LEU A 158 35.85 -9.42 3.43
N ARG A 159 35.43 -10.49 2.75
CA ARG A 159 36.36 -11.37 2.02
C ARG A 159 37.02 -10.65 0.84
N ASN A 160 36.30 -9.73 0.20
CA ASN A 160 36.80 -8.96 -0.92
C ASN A 160 37.78 -7.85 -0.50
N THR A 161 37.68 -7.34 0.74
CA THR A 161 38.65 -6.35 1.26
C THR A 161 39.96 -7.00 1.72
N SER A 162 39.93 -8.27 2.14
CA SER A 162 41.09 -8.95 2.71
C SER A 162 42.14 -9.41 1.68
N MET A 163 41.86 -9.44 0.37
CA MET A 163 42.86 -9.80 -0.65
C MET A 163 43.56 -8.59 -1.30
N MET A 164 43.20 -7.36 -0.91
CA MET A 164 43.75 -6.13 -1.50
C MET A 164 44.63 -5.33 -0.51
N SER A 165 45.28 -6.01 0.43
CA SER A 165 46.30 -5.37 1.27
C SER A 165 47.43 -6.35 1.62
N SER A 166 48.30 -6.59 0.65
CA SER A 166 49.70 -6.90 0.90
C SER A 166 50.50 -6.58 -0.37
N SER A 167 50.63 -5.29 -0.67
CA SER A 167 51.60 -4.80 -1.65
C SER A 167 52.72 -4.15 -0.84
N GLY A 168 53.82 -4.88 -0.71
CA GLY A 168 54.93 -4.61 0.19
C GLY A 168 55.44 -3.17 0.15
N ALA A 169 55.57 -2.60 1.35
CA ALA A 169 56.50 -1.53 1.61
C ALA A 169 57.89 -2.03 1.20
N LYS A 170 58.41 -1.53 0.08
CA LYS A 170 59.84 -1.56 -0.17
C LYS A 170 60.44 -0.46 0.67
N ASP A 171 61.20 -0.85 1.68
CA ASP A 171 62.10 0.03 2.41
C ASP A 171 62.94 0.80 1.39
N TYR A 172 62.62 2.07 1.19
CA TYR A 172 63.53 2.98 0.52
C TYR A 172 64.59 3.32 1.55
N VAL A 173 65.63 2.49 1.61
CA VAL A 173 66.90 2.80 2.25
C VAL A 173 67.33 4.15 1.69
N ILE A 174 67.30 5.18 2.54
CA ILE A 174 67.92 6.48 2.27
C ILE A 174 69.42 6.25 2.43
N PRO A 175 70.24 6.26 1.35
CA PRO A 175 71.68 6.26 1.50
C PRO A 175 72.06 7.67 1.96
N GLY A 176 72.60 7.77 3.16
CA GLY A 176 73.20 9.00 3.67
C GLY A 176 74.30 9.46 2.72
N THR A 177 74.17 10.70 2.25
CA THR A 177 75.28 11.43 1.65
C THR A 177 75.78 12.40 2.72
N ASP A 178 76.86 11.97 3.37
CA ASP A 178 77.69 12.73 4.32
C ASP A 178 78.55 13.80 3.57
N PRO A 179 79.33 14.67 4.23
CA PRO A 179 79.46 16.07 3.86
C PRO A 179 80.79 16.35 3.12
N GLN A 180 80.81 17.34 2.23
CA GLN A 180 82.05 18.01 1.81
C GLN A 180 81.82 19.52 1.98
N ASN A 181 82.39 20.14 3.00
CA ASN A 181 83.79 20.54 3.16
C ASN A 181 84.13 21.86 2.44
N GLU A 182 84.53 22.84 3.26
CA GLU A 182 85.45 23.97 3.03
C GLU A 182 85.28 24.88 1.80
N SER A 183 84.92 26.16 2.02
CA SER A 183 85.91 27.24 2.21
C SER A 183 85.26 28.56 2.63
#